data_AF-A9DCC2-F1
#
_entry.id   AF-A9DCC2-F1
#
_cell.length_a   1.000
_cell.length_b   1.000
_cell.length_c   1.000
_cell.angle_alpha   90.00
_cell.angle_beta   90.00
_cell.angle_gamma   90.00
#
_symmetry.space_group_name_H-M   'P 1'
#
loop_
_entity.id
_entity.type
_entity.pdbx_description
1 polymer ?
#
loop_
_entity_poly.entity_id
_entity_poly.type
_entity_poly.pdbx_seq_one_letter_code
_entity_poly.pdbx_strand_id
1 'polypeptide(L)'
;MQFFNLMTFTLVSKATIKATQALKLATRGIFVQIGQDLTISIYNASEGSDYLDICYGTVANTRLKGLSVKSPYQSPRQCIDHYQEVFWHKKKIFIEIERTATDYQWIYEEFKDIKFESLNGLEWARRCAMNFSRQCDEVDLGGEPLFTQTACEFQNFVCQKFTDLKSAKKCTLNDLLVMESQNFVSSIDFEELNLFLKFWIEGYFQQLKFMELSVESDMSDQENIAILFKNIRYEKAPNNKVFEYRYPWSFRGGRYIQSKDGITAVVGFRFLKCVTLIVLE
;
A
#
# COMPACT_ATOMS: atom_id res chain seq x y z
N MET A 1 -24.00 -1.86 25.35
CA MET A 1 -24.47 -2.17 23.98
C MET A 1 -23.23 -2.57 23.20
N GLN A 2 -23.13 -3.80 22.68
CA GLN A 2 -21.98 -4.21 21.88
C GLN A 2 -21.87 -3.27 20.66
N PHE A 3 -20.65 -2.91 20.25
CA PHE A 3 -20.36 -2.05 19.09
C PHE A 3 -21.27 -2.37 17.89
N PHE A 4 -21.51 -3.66 17.64
CA PHE A 4 -22.43 -4.19 16.63
C PHE A 4 -23.87 -3.72 16.75
N ASN A 5 -24.49 -3.82 17.93
CA ASN A 5 -25.87 -3.38 18.12
C ASN A 5 -26.00 -1.89 17.84
N LEU A 6 -24.97 -1.13 18.18
CA LEU A 6 -24.93 0.29 17.92
C LEU A 6 -24.78 0.56 16.42
N MET A 7 -23.91 -0.15 15.71
CA MET A 7 -23.77 -0.09 14.25
C MET A 7 -25.02 -0.50 13.48
N THR A 8 -25.72 -1.56 13.90
CA THR A 8 -27.00 -1.91 13.29
C THR A 8 -28.05 -0.82 13.57
N PHE A 9 -27.99 -0.19 14.74
CA PHE A 9 -28.83 0.95 15.07
C PHE A 9 -28.46 2.22 14.27
N THR A 10 -27.18 2.42 13.91
CA THR A 10 -26.74 3.57 13.06
C THR A 10 -27.40 3.55 11.70
N LEU A 11 -27.64 2.35 11.14
CA LEU A 11 -28.28 2.19 9.84
C LEU A 11 -29.71 2.76 9.84
N VAL A 12 -30.36 2.86 11.00
CA VAL A 12 -31.79 3.20 11.08
C VAL A 12 -32.11 4.48 11.87
N SER A 13 -31.12 5.11 12.54
CA SER A 13 -31.43 6.21 13.47
C SER A 13 -30.38 7.32 13.54
N LYS A 14 -30.84 8.58 13.40
CA LYS A 14 -30.04 9.80 13.69
C LYS A 14 -29.57 9.88 15.14
N ALA A 15 -30.25 9.21 16.08
CA ALA A 15 -29.83 9.16 17.48
C ALA A 15 -28.46 8.50 17.65
N THR A 16 -28.02 7.75 16.65
CA THR A 16 -26.77 7.00 16.74
C THR A 16 -25.53 7.86 16.62
N ILE A 17 -25.57 8.98 15.89
CA ILE A 17 -24.48 9.96 15.88
C ILE A 17 -24.20 10.46 17.31
N LYS A 18 -25.27 10.80 18.04
CA LYS A 18 -25.13 11.24 19.44
C LYS A 18 -24.60 10.11 20.33
N ALA A 19 -25.02 8.87 20.09
CA ALA A 19 -24.57 7.71 20.85
C ALA A 19 -23.10 7.36 20.56
N THR A 20 -22.65 7.35 19.30
CA THR A 20 -21.25 7.09 18.93
C THR A 20 -20.33 8.14 19.51
N GLN A 21 -20.73 9.41 19.44
CA GLN A 21 -20.02 10.53 20.07
C GLN A 21 -19.96 10.39 21.59
N ALA A 22 -21.10 10.12 22.25
CA ALA A 22 -21.17 9.97 23.70
C ALA A 22 -20.31 8.81 24.22
N LEU A 23 -20.28 7.70 23.47
CA LEU A 23 -19.49 6.52 23.80
C LEU A 23 -18.04 6.60 23.32
N LYS A 24 -17.65 7.69 22.63
CA LYS A 24 -16.32 7.86 22.02
C LYS A 24 -15.90 6.66 21.16
N LEU A 25 -16.86 6.06 20.45
CA LEU A 25 -16.57 4.93 19.59
C LEU A 25 -15.77 5.42 18.38
N ALA A 26 -14.60 4.82 18.19
CA ALA A 26 -13.76 5.10 17.05
C ALA A 26 -13.69 3.85 16.16
N THR A 27 -14.04 3.99 14.89
CA THR A 27 -13.61 3.04 13.86
C THR A 27 -12.18 3.33 13.46
N ARG A 28 -11.43 2.30 13.05
CA ARG A 28 -10.08 2.47 12.52
C ARG A 28 -10.12 2.84 11.04
N GLY A 29 -11.03 2.24 10.29
CA GLY A 29 -11.16 2.48 8.87
C GLY A 29 -12.42 1.85 8.27
N ILE A 30 -12.57 2.09 6.97
CA ILE A 30 -13.54 1.46 6.10
C ILE A 30 -12.75 0.70 5.06
N PHE A 31 -13.09 -0.55 4.82
CA PHE A 31 -12.46 -1.39 3.80
C PHE A 31 -13.46 -1.66 2.69
N VAL A 32 -13.07 -1.42 1.45
CA VAL A 32 -13.91 -1.59 0.26
C VAL A 32 -13.30 -2.69 -0.59
N GLN A 33 -13.96 -3.84 -0.66
CA GLN A 33 -13.53 -5.00 -1.42
C GLN A 33 -14.38 -5.13 -2.68
N ILE A 34 -13.73 -5.04 -3.84
CA ILE A 34 -14.37 -5.10 -5.15
C ILE A 34 -14.11 -6.48 -5.73
N GLY A 35 -15.07 -7.38 -5.59
CA GLY A 35 -14.98 -8.74 -6.12
C GLY A 35 -16.10 -9.07 -7.09
N GLN A 36 -16.61 -10.29 -6.96
CA GLN A 36 -17.88 -10.66 -7.61
C GLN A 36 -19.03 -9.80 -7.05
N ASP A 37 -18.98 -9.55 -5.74
CA ASP A 37 -19.81 -8.57 -5.04
C ASP A 37 -18.92 -7.43 -4.54
N LEU A 38 -19.50 -6.25 -4.36
CA LEU A 38 -18.85 -5.14 -3.69
C LEU A 38 -19.14 -5.22 -2.19
N THR A 39 -18.12 -5.37 -1.35
CA THR A 39 -18.28 -5.43 0.10
C THR A 39 -17.66 -4.21 0.76
N ILE A 40 -18.42 -3.56 1.64
CA ILE A 40 -17.92 -2.49 2.51
C ILE A 40 -17.85 -3.03 3.93
N SER A 41 -16.64 -3.17 4.45
CA SER A 41 -16.37 -3.65 5.79
C SER A 41 -15.97 -2.49 6.72
N ILE A 42 -16.62 -2.40 7.87
CA ILE A 42 -16.36 -1.36 8.87
C ILE A 42 -15.83 -2.04 10.11
N TYR A 43 -14.57 -1.81 10.43
CA TYR A 43 -13.88 -2.55 11.48
C TYR A 43 -13.38 -1.65 12.61
N ASN A 44 -13.46 -2.19 13.82
CA ASN A 44 -12.93 -1.60 15.03
C ASN A 44 -11.74 -2.45 15.51
N ALA A 45 -10.53 -1.94 15.36
CA ALA A 45 -9.31 -2.72 15.56
C ALA A 45 -8.84 -2.78 17.02
N SER A 46 -9.72 -2.57 18.01
CA SER A 46 -9.26 -2.50 19.40
C SER A 46 -8.72 -3.81 19.97
N GLU A 47 -8.97 -4.98 19.34
CA GLU A 47 -8.31 -6.29 19.58
C GLU A 47 -9.24 -7.42 19.08
N GLY A 48 -9.53 -7.47 17.77
CA GLY A 48 -10.39 -8.52 17.26
C GLY A 48 -10.83 -8.37 15.81
N SER A 49 -11.38 -9.46 15.26
CA SER A 49 -12.01 -9.56 13.94
C SER A 49 -13.42 -8.96 13.93
N ASP A 50 -13.62 -7.85 14.64
CA ASP A 50 -14.94 -7.24 14.77
C ASP A 50 -15.16 -6.24 13.64
N TYR A 51 -15.84 -6.71 12.60
CA TYR A 51 -16.21 -5.95 11.42
C TYR A 51 -17.69 -6.11 11.07
N LEU A 52 -18.25 -5.09 10.45
CA LEU A 52 -19.56 -5.09 9.81
C LEU A 52 -19.37 -5.14 8.30
N ASP A 53 -19.86 -6.18 7.64
CA ASP A 53 -19.86 -6.25 6.18
C ASP A 53 -21.20 -5.84 5.58
N ILE A 54 -21.13 -4.99 4.57
CA ILE A 54 -22.26 -4.52 3.77
C ILE A 54 -21.98 -4.94 2.33
N CYS A 55 -22.64 -6.00 1.87
CA CYS A 55 -22.45 -6.53 0.52
C CYS A 55 -23.48 -5.92 -0.44
N TYR A 56 -22.98 -5.49 -1.58
CA TYR A 56 -23.68 -5.01 -2.76
C TYR A 56 -23.43 -6.02 -3.88
N GLY A 57 -24.33 -6.97 -4.03
CA GLY A 57 -24.35 -7.92 -5.15
C GLY A 57 -25.52 -7.63 -6.11
N THR A 58 -25.84 -8.60 -6.97
CA THR A 58 -27.08 -8.57 -7.80
C THR A 58 -28.35 -8.45 -6.95
N VAL A 59 -28.26 -8.76 -5.66
CA VAL A 59 -29.27 -8.47 -4.65
C VAL A 59 -28.56 -7.79 -3.48
N ALA A 60 -28.71 -6.47 -3.33
CA ALA A 60 -28.11 -5.70 -2.22
C ALA A 60 -28.54 -6.29 -0.87
N ASN A 61 -27.66 -7.03 -0.23
CA ASN A 61 -27.89 -7.75 1.02
C ASN A 61 -26.67 -7.52 1.91
N THR A 62 -26.81 -6.73 2.97
CA THR A 62 -25.82 -6.62 4.06
C THR A 62 -25.70 -7.98 4.74
N ARG A 63 -24.50 -8.51 5.03
CA ARG A 63 -24.32 -9.75 5.81
C ARG A 63 -23.50 -9.44 7.08
N LEU A 64 -24.16 -9.46 8.23
CA LEU A 64 -23.62 -9.27 9.58
C LEU A 64 -23.28 -10.61 10.24
N LYS A 65 -22.02 -11.08 10.29
CA LYS A 65 -21.65 -12.33 11.03
C LYS A 65 -22.69 -13.48 10.83
N GLY A 66 -23.19 -13.67 9.60
CA GLY A 66 -24.24 -14.65 9.26
C GLY A 66 -25.70 -14.14 9.22
N LEU A 67 -25.98 -12.90 9.62
CA LEU A 67 -27.30 -12.25 9.53
C LEU A 67 -27.39 -11.34 8.32
N SER A 68 -28.27 -11.65 7.37
CA SER A 68 -28.51 -10.75 6.24
C SER A 68 -29.44 -9.60 6.66
N VAL A 69 -29.00 -8.36 6.61
CA VAL A 69 -29.83 -7.14 6.76
C VAL A 69 -29.93 -6.47 5.38
N LYS A 70 -31.00 -5.76 5.05
CA LYS A 70 -31.00 -4.93 3.83
C LYS A 70 -30.32 -3.61 4.15
N SER A 71 -29.34 -3.23 3.34
CA SER A 71 -28.74 -1.91 3.44
C SER A 71 -29.84 -0.86 3.18
N PRO A 72 -29.98 0.16 4.06
CA PRO A 72 -30.92 1.26 3.81
C PRO A 72 -30.40 2.22 2.73
N TYR A 73 -29.13 2.12 2.36
CA TYR A 73 -28.50 3.01 1.40
C TYR A 73 -28.78 2.56 -0.03
N GLN A 74 -29.09 3.53 -0.90
CA GLN A 74 -29.33 3.26 -2.31
C GLN A 74 -28.02 2.98 -3.05
N SER A 75 -26.90 3.50 -2.54
CA SER A 75 -25.59 3.36 -3.18
C SER A 75 -24.48 3.05 -2.17
N PRO A 76 -23.39 2.39 -2.62
CA PRO A 76 -22.18 2.19 -1.81
C PRO A 76 -21.57 3.50 -1.28
N ARG A 77 -21.59 4.57 -2.09
CA ARG A 77 -21.09 5.89 -1.69
C ARG A 77 -21.87 6.45 -0.51
N GLN A 78 -23.20 6.43 -0.58
CA GLN A 78 -24.05 6.89 0.51
C GLN A 78 -23.75 6.17 1.83
N CYS A 79 -23.43 4.88 1.74
CA CYS A 79 -22.99 4.10 2.90
C CYS A 79 -21.68 4.64 3.47
N ILE A 80 -20.64 4.81 2.65
CA ILE A 80 -19.35 5.37 3.10
C ILE A 80 -19.54 6.76 3.72
N ASP A 81 -20.26 7.65 3.04
CA ASP A 81 -20.50 9.02 3.50
C ASP A 81 -21.23 9.03 4.86
N HIS A 82 -22.28 8.20 5.01
CA HIS A 82 -22.99 8.06 6.28
C HIS A 82 -22.06 7.59 7.40
N TYR A 83 -21.19 6.61 7.15
CA TYR A 83 -20.30 6.11 8.18
C TYR A 83 -19.19 7.10 8.54
N GLN A 84 -18.69 7.87 7.58
CA GLN A 84 -17.79 8.97 7.87
C GLN A 84 -18.47 10.04 8.75
N GLU A 85 -19.74 10.35 8.48
CA GLU A 85 -20.54 11.28 9.30
C GLU A 85 -20.73 10.74 10.73
N VAL A 86 -21.18 9.49 10.86
CA VAL A 86 -21.46 8.84 12.15
C VAL A 86 -20.24 8.74 13.04
N PHE A 87 -19.07 8.46 12.47
CA PHE A 87 -17.82 8.31 13.20
C PHE A 87 -17.02 9.59 13.35
N TRP A 88 -17.58 10.73 12.93
CA TRP A 88 -17.10 12.09 13.19
C TRP A 88 -15.61 12.35 12.85
N HIS A 89 -15.04 11.56 11.95
CA HIS A 89 -13.65 11.72 11.51
C HIS A 89 -13.54 11.24 10.07
N LYS A 90 -12.75 11.95 9.25
CA LYS A 90 -12.26 11.42 7.97
C LYS A 90 -11.40 10.20 8.27
N LYS A 91 -12.02 9.02 8.27
CA LYS A 91 -11.34 7.74 8.50
C LYS A 91 -10.57 7.35 7.26
N LYS A 92 -9.53 6.54 7.46
CA LYS A 92 -8.81 5.89 6.37
C LYS A 92 -9.76 4.94 5.66
N ILE A 93 -9.88 5.10 4.35
CA ILE A 93 -10.62 4.17 3.50
C ILE A 93 -9.58 3.37 2.73
N PHE A 94 -9.70 2.06 2.80
CA PHE A 94 -8.83 1.12 2.11
C PHE A 94 -9.64 0.45 1.02
N ILE A 95 -9.00 0.15 -0.11
CA ILE A 95 -9.65 -0.53 -1.21
C ILE A 95 -8.84 -1.75 -1.62
N GLU A 96 -9.54 -2.85 -1.85
CA GLU A 96 -9.00 -4.08 -2.42
C GLU A 96 -9.82 -4.45 -3.63
N ILE A 97 -9.16 -4.86 -4.71
CA ILE A 97 -9.82 -5.36 -5.92
C ILE A 97 -9.49 -6.84 -6.04
N GLU A 98 -10.50 -7.70 -6.06
CA GLU A 98 -10.29 -9.11 -6.29
C GLU A 98 -10.25 -9.45 -7.77
N ARG A 99 -9.71 -10.64 -8.07
CA ARG A 99 -9.65 -11.22 -9.41
C ARG A 99 -11.02 -11.34 -10.10
N THR A 100 -12.09 -11.51 -9.35
CA THR A 100 -13.43 -11.80 -9.89
C THR A 100 -14.22 -10.55 -10.29
N ALA A 101 -13.65 -9.35 -10.17
CA ALA A 101 -14.31 -8.11 -10.53
C ALA A 101 -14.53 -7.98 -12.05
N THR A 102 -15.79 -8.00 -12.49
CA THR A 102 -16.16 -7.93 -13.92
C THR A 102 -16.59 -6.56 -14.40
N ASP A 103 -17.15 -5.72 -13.51
CA ASP A 103 -17.70 -4.41 -13.88
C ASP A 103 -17.15 -3.31 -12.98
N TYR A 104 -15.97 -2.79 -13.33
CA TYR A 104 -15.24 -1.80 -12.54
C TYR A 104 -15.59 -0.35 -12.90
N GLN A 105 -16.22 -0.08 -14.05
CA GLN A 105 -16.43 1.31 -14.49
C GLN A 105 -17.48 2.00 -13.61
N TRP A 106 -18.62 1.36 -13.34
CA TRP A 106 -19.62 1.95 -12.44
C TRP A 106 -19.08 2.10 -11.02
N ILE A 107 -18.29 1.14 -10.53
CA ILE A 107 -17.67 1.19 -9.20
C ILE A 107 -16.70 2.37 -9.10
N TYR A 108 -15.91 2.58 -10.16
CA TYR A 108 -15.03 3.74 -10.23
C TYR A 108 -15.80 5.06 -10.22
N GLU A 109 -16.89 5.18 -10.99
CA GLU A 109 -17.73 6.40 -10.96
C GLU A 109 -18.41 6.58 -9.60
N GLU A 110 -18.86 5.50 -8.95
CA GLU A 110 -19.48 5.51 -7.61
C GLU A 110 -18.51 6.05 -6.54
N PHE A 111 -17.23 5.68 -6.65
CA PHE A 111 -16.18 6.10 -5.73
C PHE A 111 -15.34 7.26 -6.23
N LYS A 112 -15.78 7.94 -7.29
CA LYS A 112 -15.10 9.13 -7.79
C LYS A 112 -14.97 10.18 -6.69
N ASP A 113 -13.81 10.83 -6.66
CA ASP A 113 -13.44 11.86 -5.69
C ASP A 113 -13.30 11.37 -4.23
N ILE A 114 -13.37 10.06 -3.97
CA ILE A 114 -12.93 9.50 -2.69
C ILE A 114 -11.41 9.40 -2.71
N LYS A 115 -10.76 9.85 -1.64
CA LYS A 115 -9.34 9.56 -1.41
C LYS A 115 -9.23 8.30 -0.56
N PHE A 116 -8.56 7.29 -1.10
CA PHE A 116 -8.21 6.07 -0.40
C PHE A 116 -6.80 6.20 0.21
N GLU A 117 -6.60 5.54 1.34
CA GLU A 117 -5.27 5.42 1.95
C GLU A 117 -4.43 4.44 1.16
N SER A 118 -4.97 3.23 0.92
CA SER A 118 -4.24 2.17 0.22
C SER A 118 -5.11 1.43 -0.79
N LEU A 119 -4.45 0.91 -1.83
CA LEU A 119 -5.00 0.00 -2.83
C LEU A 119 -4.25 -1.33 -2.85
N ASN A 120 -4.98 -2.44 -2.72
CA ASN A 120 -4.42 -3.80 -2.74
C ASN A 120 -5.08 -4.68 -3.82
N GLY A 121 -4.42 -5.77 -4.22
CA GLY A 121 -5.03 -6.87 -5.00
C GLY A 121 -5.08 -6.68 -6.53
N LEU A 122 -4.21 -5.84 -7.10
CA LEU A 122 -4.31 -5.42 -8.51
C LEU A 122 -3.93 -6.44 -9.57
N GLU A 123 -3.80 -7.72 -9.23
CA GLU A 123 -3.31 -8.77 -10.13
C GLU A 123 -4.08 -8.86 -11.46
N TRP A 124 -5.35 -8.40 -11.56
CA TRP A 124 -6.21 -8.75 -12.71
C TRP A 124 -6.98 -7.62 -13.40
N ALA A 125 -6.98 -6.39 -12.86
CA ALA A 125 -7.84 -5.31 -13.37
C ALA A 125 -7.06 -4.05 -13.76
N ARG A 126 -6.24 -4.12 -14.83
CA ARG A 126 -5.35 -3.04 -15.31
C ARG A 126 -5.99 -1.64 -15.31
N ARG A 127 -7.17 -1.47 -15.91
CA ARG A 127 -7.84 -0.14 -15.97
C ARG A 127 -8.32 0.30 -14.58
N CYS A 128 -8.80 -0.64 -13.78
CA CYS A 128 -9.23 -0.39 -12.41
C CYS A 128 -8.03 0.08 -11.56
N ALA A 129 -6.90 -0.63 -11.65
CA ALA A 129 -5.64 -0.28 -11.00
C ALA A 129 -5.23 1.16 -11.30
N MET A 130 -5.14 1.53 -12.58
CA MET A 130 -4.74 2.88 -12.99
C MET A 130 -5.71 3.97 -12.53
N ASN A 131 -7.00 3.66 -12.50
CA ASN A 131 -8.04 4.61 -12.14
C ASN A 131 -8.07 4.85 -10.63
N PHE A 132 -8.04 3.78 -9.82
CA PHE A 132 -8.03 3.87 -8.37
C PHE A 132 -6.68 4.30 -7.80
N SER A 133 -5.55 3.94 -8.42
CA SER A 133 -4.23 4.32 -7.90
C SER A 133 -4.06 5.84 -7.79
N ARG A 134 -4.65 6.59 -8.73
CA ARG A 134 -4.64 8.07 -8.72
C ARG A 134 -5.35 8.67 -7.49
N GLN A 135 -6.15 7.88 -6.81
CA GLN A 135 -6.89 8.25 -5.60
C GLN A 135 -6.24 7.69 -4.33
N CYS A 136 -5.10 7.00 -4.44
CA CYS A 136 -4.44 6.30 -3.33
C CYS A 136 -3.07 6.90 -3.02
N ASP A 137 -2.72 6.96 -1.74
CA ASP A 137 -1.37 7.32 -1.32
C ASP A 137 -0.45 6.08 -1.31
N GLU A 138 -0.99 4.91 -0.95
CA GLU A 138 -0.26 3.65 -0.87
C GLU A 138 -0.82 2.64 -1.89
N VAL A 139 0.04 1.88 -2.54
CA VAL A 139 -0.38 0.80 -3.45
C VAL A 139 0.45 -0.45 -3.24
N ASP A 140 -0.21 -1.58 -3.03
CA ASP A 140 0.37 -2.91 -3.10
C ASP A 140 -0.23 -3.64 -4.30
N LEU A 141 0.58 -3.83 -5.34
CA LEU A 141 0.09 -4.48 -6.55
C LEU A 141 -0.29 -5.94 -6.30
N GLY A 142 0.37 -6.64 -5.35
CA GLY A 142 0.24 -8.08 -5.17
C GLY A 142 0.61 -8.86 -6.44
N GLY A 143 1.32 -9.98 -6.29
CA GLY A 143 1.66 -10.86 -7.43
C GLY A 143 2.32 -10.14 -8.62
N GLU A 144 2.30 -10.78 -9.78
CA GLU A 144 2.78 -10.16 -11.02
C GLU A 144 1.68 -9.30 -11.64
N PRO A 145 1.83 -7.97 -11.69
CA PRO A 145 0.82 -7.11 -12.27
C PRO A 145 0.73 -7.28 -13.79
N LEU A 146 -0.48 -7.21 -14.36
CA LEU A 146 -0.74 -7.27 -15.81
C LEU A 146 -0.14 -6.10 -16.64
N PHE A 147 0.68 -5.23 -16.05
CA PHE A 147 1.48 -4.23 -16.77
C PHE A 147 2.59 -4.87 -17.63
N THR A 148 2.52 -6.17 -17.92
CA THR A 148 3.48 -6.93 -18.73
C THR A 148 3.35 -6.64 -20.23
N GLN A 149 2.24 -6.05 -20.69
CA GLN A 149 2.05 -5.84 -22.13
C GLN A 149 3.01 -4.80 -22.72
N THR A 150 3.34 -3.74 -21.97
CA THR A 150 4.38 -2.78 -22.40
C THR A 150 5.14 -2.18 -21.20
N ALA A 151 6.45 -2.01 -21.33
CA ALA A 151 7.28 -1.33 -20.31
C ALA A 151 6.75 0.08 -19.97
N CYS A 152 6.20 0.78 -20.96
CA CYS A 152 5.63 2.12 -20.82
C CYS A 152 4.47 2.16 -19.81
N GLU A 153 3.64 1.13 -19.71
CA GLU A 153 2.50 1.13 -18.81
C GLU A 153 2.90 1.07 -17.34
N PHE A 154 3.84 0.19 -17.01
CA PHE A 154 4.36 0.11 -15.65
C PHE A 154 5.09 1.40 -15.28
N GLN A 155 5.86 1.97 -16.20
CA GLN A 155 6.53 3.25 -16.00
C GLN A 155 5.55 4.39 -15.73
N ASN A 156 4.47 4.48 -16.52
CA ASN A 156 3.38 5.43 -16.29
C ASN A 156 2.65 5.21 -14.95
N PHE A 157 2.67 3.98 -14.45
CA PHE A 157 2.11 3.66 -13.14
C PHE A 157 3.03 4.10 -12.01
N VAL A 158 4.31 3.69 -12.02
CA VAL A 158 5.26 3.96 -10.93
C VAL A 158 5.76 5.39 -10.88
N CYS A 159 5.61 6.18 -11.96
CA CYS A 159 5.90 7.61 -11.95
C CYS A 159 4.85 8.44 -11.19
N GLN A 160 3.82 7.81 -10.62
CA GLN A 160 2.89 8.47 -9.70
C GLN A 160 3.55 8.64 -8.32
N LYS A 161 3.20 9.74 -7.62
CA LYS A 161 3.79 10.15 -6.32
C LYS A 161 3.20 9.38 -5.13
N PHE A 162 3.37 8.07 -5.12
CA PHE A 162 2.93 7.25 -3.99
C PHE A 162 3.78 7.50 -2.74
N THR A 163 3.17 7.44 -1.57
CA THR A 163 3.92 7.35 -0.31
C THR A 163 4.57 5.97 -0.19
N ASP A 164 3.81 4.92 -0.44
CA ASP A 164 4.29 3.54 -0.39
C ASP A 164 3.85 2.79 -1.66
N LEU A 165 4.79 2.18 -2.37
CA LEU A 165 4.52 1.36 -3.54
C LEU A 165 5.20 -0.01 -3.40
N LYS A 166 4.42 -1.08 -3.52
CA LYS A 166 4.91 -2.46 -3.50
C LYS A 166 4.50 -3.17 -4.78
N SER A 167 5.43 -3.94 -5.33
CA SER A 167 5.24 -4.68 -6.58
C SER A 167 5.97 -6.01 -6.49
N ALA A 168 5.33 -7.12 -6.89
CA ALA A 168 6.06 -8.38 -7.07
C ALA A 168 6.72 -8.49 -8.46
N LYS A 169 6.40 -7.56 -9.39
CA LYS A 169 7.08 -7.46 -10.69
C LYS A 169 8.58 -7.26 -10.49
N LYS A 170 9.40 -8.03 -11.20
CA LYS A 170 10.82 -7.73 -11.37
C LYS A 170 11.00 -6.46 -12.18
N CYS A 171 11.48 -5.41 -11.53
CA CYS A 171 11.73 -4.11 -12.13
C CYS A 171 13.04 -4.13 -12.92
N THR A 172 13.03 -3.38 -14.01
CA THR A 172 14.26 -2.99 -14.70
C THR A 172 14.81 -1.70 -14.10
N LEU A 173 16.07 -1.37 -14.39
CA LEU A 173 16.66 -0.08 -14.04
C LEU A 173 15.78 1.10 -14.51
N ASN A 174 15.26 1.04 -15.74
CA ASN A 174 14.42 2.10 -16.30
C ASN A 174 13.11 2.29 -15.52
N ASP A 175 12.54 1.20 -15.00
CA ASP A 175 11.35 1.29 -14.14
C ASP A 175 11.66 2.03 -12.83
N LEU A 176 12.83 1.77 -12.24
CA LEU A 176 13.26 2.48 -11.03
C LEU A 176 13.60 3.95 -11.30
N LEU A 177 14.22 4.27 -12.45
CA LEU A 177 14.63 5.64 -12.78
C LEU A 177 13.48 6.63 -12.92
N VAL A 178 12.27 6.16 -13.27
CA VAL A 178 11.08 7.01 -13.42
C VAL A 178 10.17 7.01 -12.20
N MET A 179 10.51 6.22 -11.18
CA MET A 179 9.69 6.06 -9.99
C MET A 179 9.73 7.33 -9.12
N GLU A 180 8.55 7.79 -8.69
CA GLU A 180 8.42 8.95 -7.80
C GLU A 180 7.93 8.60 -6.38
N SER A 181 7.86 7.32 -6.02
CA SER A 181 7.39 6.90 -4.70
C SER A 181 8.42 7.16 -3.59
N GLN A 182 7.95 7.52 -2.39
CA GLN A 182 8.83 7.71 -1.23
C GLN A 182 9.36 6.38 -0.69
N ASN A 183 8.51 5.35 -0.65
CA ASN A 183 8.87 4.02 -0.20
C ASN A 183 8.57 3.02 -1.31
N PHE A 184 9.53 2.15 -1.62
CA PHE A 184 9.39 1.21 -2.70
C PHE A 184 9.82 -0.20 -2.32
N VAL A 185 9.01 -1.20 -2.64
CA VAL A 185 9.35 -2.62 -2.46
C VAL A 185 9.16 -3.36 -3.77
N SER A 186 10.21 -4.02 -4.24
CA SER A 186 10.14 -4.79 -5.48
C SER A 186 11.25 -5.84 -5.60
N SER A 187 11.51 -6.31 -6.82
CA SER A 187 12.70 -7.07 -7.17
C SER A 187 13.45 -6.42 -8.34
N ILE A 188 14.76 -6.68 -8.46
CA ILE A 188 15.61 -6.21 -9.58
C ILE A 188 16.72 -7.23 -9.86
N ASP A 189 17.29 -7.18 -11.07
CA ASP A 189 18.56 -7.85 -11.35
C ASP A 189 19.72 -7.22 -10.54
N PHE A 190 20.57 -8.07 -9.98
CA PHE A 190 21.63 -7.62 -9.08
C PHE A 190 22.61 -6.66 -9.76
N GLU A 191 22.88 -6.87 -11.04
CA GLU A 191 23.77 -6.06 -11.88
C GLU A 191 23.24 -4.64 -12.07
N GLU A 192 21.91 -4.48 -12.15
CA GLU A 192 21.28 -3.17 -12.32
C GLU A 192 21.24 -2.37 -11.03
N LEU A 193 21.23 -3.05 -9.87
CA LEU A 193 21.18 -2.38 -8.57
C LEU A 193 22.41 -1.49 -8.31
N ASN A 194 23.60 -1.90 -8.76
CA ASN A 194 24.79 -1.05 -8.69
C ASN A 194 24.61 0.27 -9.48
N LEU A 195 23.99 0.20 -10.66
CA LEU A 195 23.71 1.39 -11.47
C LEU A 195 22.67 2.28 -10.80
N PHE A 196 21.59 1.68 -10.26
CA PHE A 196 20.60 2.42 -9.49
C PHE A 196 21.23 3.20 -8.32
N LEU A 197 22.10 2.56 -7.52
CA LEU A 197 22.78 3.23 -6.41
C LEU A 197 23.66 4.40 -6.88
N LYS A 198 24.29 4.28 -8.06
CA LYS A 198 25.05 5.39 -8.64
C LYS A 198 24.13 6.57 -8.98
N PHE A 199 22.98 6.33 -9.61
CA PHE A 199 22.00 7.39 -9.85
C PHE A 199 21.48 8.01 -8.55
N TRP A 200 21.27 7.21 -7.51
CA TRP A 200 20.91 7.74 -6.19
C TRP A 200 22.00 8.64 -5.59
N ILE A 201 23.26 8.23 -5.67
CA ILE A 201 24.40 9.04 -5.22
C ILE A 201 24.49 10.36 -5.99
N GLU A 202 24.13 10.34 -7.27
CA GLU A 202 24.09 11.54 -8.11
C GLU A 202 22.89 12.47 -7.79
N GLY A 203 22.00 12.10 -6.87
CA GLY A 203 20.90 12.96 -6.40
C GLY A 203 19.60 12.87 -7.20
N TYR A 204 19.44 11.85 -8.05
CA TYR A 204 18.25 11.71 -8.91
C TYR A 204 16.95 11.40 -8.12
N PHE A 205 17.04 10.86 -6.91
CA PHE A 205 15.90 10.35 -6.15
C PHE A 205 15.65 11.12 -4.84
N GLN A 206 15.28 12.41 -4.95
CA GLN A 206 15.14 13.31 -3.81
C GLN A 206 14.00 12.94 -2.85
N GLN A 207 12.98 12.22 -3.32
CA GLN A 207 11.81 11.86 -2.51
C GLN A 207 11.95 10.48 -1.86
N LEU A 208 12.91 9.66 -2.31
CA LEU A 208 13.07 8.29 -1.83
C LEU A 208 13.55 8.30 -0.38
N LYS A 209 12.79 7.63 0.50
CA LYS A 209 13.09 7.46 1.92
C LYS A 209 13.45 6.02 2.26
N PHE A 210 12.79 5.08 1.60
CA PHE A 210 12.97 3.66 1.84
C PHE A 210 12.89 2.87 0.54
N MET A 211 13.75 1.88 0.38
CA MET A 211 13.65 0.90 -0.69
C MET A 211 14.05 -0.48 -0.22
N GLU A 212 13.24 -1.50 -0.53
CA GLU A 212 13.59 -2.91 -0.33
C GLU A 212 13.48 -3.65 -1.66
N LEU A 213 14.60 -4.19 -2.13
CA LEU A 213 14.68 -4.89 -3.40
C LEU A 213 15.11 -6.32 -3.16
N SER A 214 14.25 -7.25 -3.54
CA SER A 214 14.63 -8.65 -3.65
C SER A 214 15.57 -8.80 -4.84
N VAL A 215 16.71 -9.45 -4.62
CA VAL A 215 17.72 -9.71 -5.62
C VAL A 215 18.04 -11.19 -5.63
N GLU A 216 18.03 -11.77 -6.82
CA GLU A 216 18.43 -13.16 -7.01
C GLU A 216 19.95 -13.21 -7.09
N SER A 217 20.58 -13.77 -6.07
CA SER A 217 22.02 -14.03 -6.05
C SER A 217 22.33 -15.32 -5.31
N ASP A 218 23.18 -16.14 -5.91
CA ASP A 218 23.74 -17.36 -5.31
C ASP A 218 25.14 -17.12 -4.72
N MET A 219 25.60 -15.86 -4.71
CA MET A 219 26.92 -15.48 -4.23
C MET A 219 26.94 -15.25 -2.72
N SER A 220 28.12 -15.32 -2.11
CA SER A 220 28.30 -14.94 -0.72
C SER A 220 28.03 -13.45 -0.49
N ASP A 221 27.70 -13.06 0.74
CA ASP A 221 27.53 -11.66 1.11
C ASP A 221 28.73 -10.81 0.66
N GLN A 222 29.96 -11.29 0.86
CA GLN A 222 31.18 -10.54 0.51
C GLN A 222 31.31 -10.28 -0.99
N GLU A 223 30.97 -11.25 -1.83
CA GLU A 223 30.95 -11.11 -3.29
C GLU A 223 29.84 -10.15 -3.74
N ASN A 224 28.63 -10.33 -3.19
CA ASN A 224 27.51 -9.41 -3.42
C ASN A 224 27.90 -7.96 -3.07
N ILE A 225 28.56 -7.75 -1.94
CA ILE A 225 29.06 -6.43 -1.54
C ILE A 225 30.09 -5.90 -2.54
N ALA A 226 31.06 -6.71 -2.96
CA ALA A 226 32.10 -6.27 -3.89
C ALA A 226 31.51 -5.82 -5.24
N ILE A 227 30.48 -6.52 -5.72
CA ILE A 227 29.78 -6.19 -6.96
C ILE A 227 28.87 -4.97 -6.76
N LEU A 228 28.01 -4.98 -5.74
CA LEU A 228 27.05 -3.92 -5.48
C LEU A 228 27.72 -2.57 -5.25
N PHE A 229 28.87 -2.54 -4.58
CA PHE A 229 29.61 -1.32 -4.28
C PHE A 229 30.79 -1.08 -5.22
N LYS A 230 30.85 -1.75 -6.37
CA LYS A 230 31.90 -1.50 -7.36
C LYS A 230 31.89 -0.03 -7.78
N ASN A 231 33.00 0.66 -7.51
CA ASN A 231 33.20 2.09 -7.74
C ASN A 231 32.27 3.01 -6.93
N ILE A 232 31.74 2.53 -5.81
CA ILE A 232 30.97 3.33 -4.84
C ILE A 232 31.78 3.40 -3.54
N ARG A 233 31.99 4.61 -3.03
CA ARG A 233 32.59 4.79 -1.70
C ARG A 233 31.54 4.50 -0.63
N TYR A 234 31.91 3.74 0.38
CA TYR A 234 31.03 3.44 1.50
C TYR A 234 31.81 3.29 2.80
N GLU A 235 31.15 3.51 3.92
CA GLU A 235 31.65 3.22 5.26
C GLU A 235 30.83 2.10 5.89
N LYS A 236 31.49 1.15 6.56
CA LYS A 236 30.78 0.05 7.21
C LYS A 236 30.13 0.53 8.50
N ALA A 237 28.82 0.36 8.63
CA ALA A 237 28.10 0.62 9.87
C ALA A 237 28.45 -0.45 10.95
N PRO A 238 28.45 -0.09 12.24
CA PRO A 238 28.66 -1.06 13.32
C PRO A 238 27.64 -2.21 13.27
N ASN A 239 28.10 -3.45 13.41
CA ASN A 239 27.22 -4.64 13.30
C ASN A 239 26.09 -4.67 14.34
N ASN A 240 26.23 -3.97 15.47
CA ASN A 240 25.23 -3.87 16.53
C ASN A 240 24.23 -2.72 16.33
N LYS A 241 24.51 -1.79 15.41
CA LYS A 241 23.61 -0.67 15.12
C LYS A 241 22.40 -1.19 14.36
N VAL A 242 21.21 -0.96 14.90
CA VAL A 242 19.94 -1.27 14.25
C VAL A 242 19.48 -0.04 13.50
N PHE A 243 19.07 -0.23 12.25
CA PHE A 243 18.38 0.77 11.45
C PHE A 243 16.94 0.34 11.30
N GLU A 244 16.02 1.23 11.66
CA GLU A 244 14.57 1.01 11.62
C GLU A 244 13.94 2.13 10.81
N TYR A 245 13.03 1.79 9.90
CA TYR A 245 12.25 2.79 9.16
C TYR A 245 10.79 2.76 9.61
N ARG A 246 10.10 1.65 9.37
CA ARG A 246 8.75 1.34 9.86
C ARG A 246 8.68 -0.17 10.13
N TYR A 247 7.96 -0.62 11.15
CA TYR A 247 7.81 -2.06 11.40
C TYR A 247 7.13 -2.73 10.18
N PRO A 248 7.64 -3.87 9.66
CA PRO A 248 8.69 -4.75 10.19
C PRO A 248 10.08 -4.57 9.52
N TRP A 249 10.36 -3.40 8.93
CA TRP A 249 11.62 -3.11 8.24
C TRP A 249 12.67 -2.55 9.19
N SER A 250 13.52 -3.47 9.65
CA SER A 250 14.72 -3.18 10.40
C SER A 250 15.86 -4.12 9.99
N PHE A 251 17.10 -3.63 9.99
CA PHE A 251 18.28 -4.48 9.85
C PHE A 251 19.43 -3.98 10.72
N ARG A 252 20.42 -4.85 10.93
CA ARG A 252 21.61 -4.57 11.74
C ARG A 252 22.83 -4.37 10.86
N GLY A 253 23.68 -3.41 11.21
CA GLY A 253 24.84 -3.04 10.41
C GLY A 253 24.44 -2.45 9.07
N GLY A 254 25.25 -2.68 8.03
CA GLY A 254 25.04 -2.12 6.69
C GLY A 254 26.20 -1.24 6.26
N ARG A 255 25.99 -0.43 5.23
CA ARG A 255 27.00 0.43 4.60
C ARG A 255 26.43 1.81 4.37
N TYR A 256 27.06 2.80 4.98
CA TYR A 256 26.75 4.20 4.70
C TYR A 256 27.24 4.56 3.31
N ILE A 257 26.35 5.16 2.53
CA ILE A 257 26.65 5.87 1.29
C ILE A 257 26.13 7.30 1.42
N GLN A 258 26.72 8.22 0.67
CA GLN A 258 26.33 9.62 0.69
C GLN A 258 26.10 10.10 -0.75
N SER A 259 25.01 10.82 -0.97
CA SER A 259 24.76 11.50 -2.24
C SER A 259 25.66 12.73 -2.38
N LYS A 260 25.75 13.26 -3.61
CA LYS A 260 26.45 14.52 -3.90
C LYS A 260 25.85 15.72 -3.16
N ASP A 261 24.56 15.65 -2.85
CA ASP A 261 23.84 16.66 -2.07
C ASP A 261 24.04 16.50 -0.55
N GLY A 262 24.84 15.53 -0.11
CA GLY A 262 25.19 15.30 1.29
C GLY A 262 24.21 14.42 2.06
N ILE A 263 23.13 13.95 1.43
CA ILE A 263 22.16 13.04 2.04
C ILE A 263 22.80 11.69 2.28
N THR A 264 22.66 11.16 3.49
CA THR A 264 23.23 9.86 3.86
C THR A 264 22.16 8.78 3.76
N ALA A 265 22.51 7.62 3.22
CA ALA A 265 21.68 6.42 3.29
C ALA A 265 22.49 5.24 3.84
N VAL A 266 21.80 4.27 4.40
CA VAL A 266 22.38 2.97 4.77
C VAL A 266 21.83 1.89 3.85
N VAL A 267 22.74 1.11 3.28
CA VAL A 267 22.41 -0.06 2.47
C VAL A 267 22.75 -1.33 3.24
N GLY A 268 21.74 -2.15 3.51
CA GLY A 268 21.83 -3.40 4.26
C GLY A 268 21.39 -4.60 3.43
N PHE A 269 21.83 -5.78 3.85
CA PHE A 269 21.36 -7.05 3.30
C PHE A 269 20.48 -7.74 4.35
N ARG A 270 19.32 -8.24 3.93
CA ARG A 270 18.35 -8.94 4.77
C ARG A 270 18.04 -10.29 4.13
N PHE A 271 18.03 -11.36 4.95
CA PHE A 271 17.65 -12.72 4.54
C PHE A 271 18.35 -13.27 3.27
N LEU A 272 19.63 -12.96 3.05
CA LEU A 272 20.47 -13.34 1.90
C LEU A 272 20.01 -12.85 0.51
N LYS A 273 18.75 -12.45 0.34
CA LYS A 273 18.16 -12.12 -0.96
C LYS A 273 17.47 -10.77 -1.03
N CYS A 274 17.55 -9.94 0.00
CA CYS A 274 17.00 -8.59 -0.04
C CYS A 274 18.09 -7.56 0.24
N VAL A 275 18.13 -6.51 -0.57
CA VAL A 275 18.90 -5.30 -0.31
C VAL A 275 17.93 -4.22 0.13
N THR A 276 18.22 -3.60 1.26
CA THR A 276 17.41 -2.50 1.81
C THR A 276 18.24 -1.22 1.80
N LEU A 277 17.68 -0.14 1.28
CA LEU A 277 18.20 1.22 1.37
C LEU A 277 17.28 2.02 2.29
N ILE A 278 17.85 2.64 3.33
CA ILE A 278 17.14 3.58 4.22
C ILE A 278 17.86 4.91 4.15
N VAL A 279 17.16 5.96 3.76
CA VAL A 279 17.68 7.33 3.79
C VAL A 279 17.58 7.87 5.22
N LEU A 280 18.66 8.49 5.68
CA LEU A 280 18.81 9.03 7.03
C LEU A 280 18.58 10.55 6.95
N GLU A 281 17.34 10.95 7.16
CA GLU A 281 16.92 12.36 7.32
C GLU A 281 17.01 12.80 8.79
#